data_AF-A0A9Q4EYM3-F1
#
_entry.id   AF-A0A9Q4EYM3-F1
#
_cell.length_a   1.000
_cell.length_b   1.000
_cell.length_c   1.000
_cell.angle_alpha   90.00
_cell.angle_beta   90.00
_cell.angle_gamma   90.00
#
_symmetry.space_group_name_H-M   'P 1'
#
loop_
_entity.id
_entity.type
_entity.pdbx_description
1 polymer ?
#
loop_
_entity_poly.entity_id
_entity_poly.type
_entity_poly.pdbx_seq_one_letter_code
_entity_poly.pdbx_strand_id
1 'polypeptide(L)'
;MENNITVNMENLSEEERKQLMKLIQKSNGSKWKVCKPKNNEKYFFISGCGVINSFRWINDSTDNGCYGIGNCFKTEEEAEFALEKAKVETELRRFAEENNEYEIDWTDEDQEKWCMYYSYMDGDVYFTDAYCHKRNDIYFSSKKIGAQAVDSIGKERLKKYYFEVED
;
A
#
# COMPACT_ATOMS: atom_id res chain seq x y z
N MET A 1 25.67 0.40 -22.30
CA MET A 1 26.66 1.38 -21.81
C MET A 1 26.24 1.74 -20.40
N GLU A 2 27.02 1.37 -19.39
CA GLU A 2 26.80 1.82 -18.02
C GLU A 2 27.42 3.21 -17.88
N ASN A 3 26.57 4.22 -17.70
CA ASN A 3 27.02 5.57 -17.38
C ASN A 3 27.16 5.66 -15.86
N ASN A 4 28.39 5.56 -15.37
CA ASN A 4 28.68 5.76 -13.94
C ASN A 4 28.92 7.26 -13.69
N ILE A 5 28.06 7.86 -12.86
CA ILE A 5 28.20 9.24 -12.41
C ILE A 5 28.82 9.20 -11.01
N THR A 6 29.98 9.83 -10.83
CA THR A 6 30.66 9.94 -9.54
C THR A 6 30.46 11.34 -8.98
N VAL A 7 29.84 11.45 -7.80
CA VAL A 7 29.59 12.73 -7.12
C VAL A 7 30.39 12.79 -5.82
N ASN A 8 31.08 13.90 -5.56
CA ASN A 8 31.76 14.13 -4.29
C ASN A 8 30.76 14.68 -3.26
N MET A 9 30.48 13.88 -2.22
CA MET A 9 29.51 14.21 -1.18
C MET A 9 29.98 15.35 -0.27
N GLU A 10 31.30 15.54 -0.10
CA GLU A 10 31.86 16.52 0.85
C GLU A 10 31.53 17.97 0.48
N ASN A 11 31.27 18.24 -0.81
CA ASN A 11 30.96 19.56 -1.33
C ASN A 11 29.46 19.91 -1.28
N LEU A 12 28.61 18.99 -0.83
CA LEU A 12 27.17 19.19 -0.73
C LEU A 12 26.79 19.58 0.71
N SER A 13 25.86 20.51 0.83
CA SER A 13 25.17 20.79 2.09
C SER A 13 24.32 19.59 2.52
N GLU A 14 23.95 19.55 3.80
CA GLU A 14 23.13 18.47 4.37
C GLU A 14 21.77 18.34 3.67
N GLU A 15 21.16 19.47 3.29
CA GLU A 15 19.89 19.52 2.56
C GLU A 15 20.03 18.96 1.14
N GLU A 16 21.11 19.30 0.42
CA GLU A 16 21.40 18.79 -0.93
C GLU A 16 21.69 17.28 -0.90
N ARG A 17 22.41 16.80 0.12
CA ARG A 17 22.63 15.34 0.32
C ARG A 17 21.32 14.61 0.53
N LYS A 18 20.41 15.16 1.36
CA LYS A 18 19.10 14.58 1.63
C LYS A 18 18.23 14.53 0.37
N GLN A 19 18.23 15.60 -0.42
CA GLN A 19 17.53 15.65 -1.71
C GLN A 19 18.11 14.65 -2.72
N LEU A 20 19.44 14.55 -2.82
CA LEU A 20 20.12 13.59 -3.69
C LEU A 20 19.79 12.15 -3.30
N MET A 21 19.78 11.81 -2.01
CA MET A 21 19.38 10.49 -1.52
C MET A 21 17.93 10.17 -1.90
N LYS A 22 17.01 11.14 -1.76
CA LYS A 22 15.61 10.99 -2.16
C LYS A 22 15.48 10.74 -3.67
N LEU A 23 16.28 11.41 -4.49
CA LEU A 23 16.30 11.22 -5.95
C LEU A 23 16.87 9.87 -6.37
N ILE A 24 17.92 9.38 -5.70
CA ILE A 24 18.49 8.04 -5.93
C ILE A 24 17.48 6.95 -5.53
N GLN A 25 16.77 7.14 -4.43
CA GLN A 25 15.71 6.23 -4.00
C GLN A 25 14.56 6.22 -5.02
N LYS A 26 14.15 7.39 -5.53
CA LYS A 26 13.10 7.55 -6.55
C LYS A 26 13.51 7.01 -7.92
N SER A 27 14.78 7.15 -8.32
CA SER A 27 15.30 6.62 -9.59
C SER A 27 15.54 5.11 -9.57
N ASN A 28 15.70 4.53 -8.38
CA ASN A 28 15.71 3.08 -8.15
C ASN A 28 14.29 2.49 -8.07
N GLY A 29 13.23 3.32 -7.98
CA GLY A 29 11.86 2.92 -8.32
C GLY A 29 11.68 3.00 -9.84
N SER A 30 11.04 2.10 -10.56
CA SER A 30 9.94 1.23 -10.18
C SER A 30 9.97 0.02 -11.10
N LYS A 31 10.58 -1.06 -10.63
CA LYS A 31 10.05 -2.39 -10.94
C LYS A 31 9.80 -2.99 -9.58
N TRP A 32 8.57 -3.38 -9.32
CA TRP A 32 8.26 -4.44 -8.36
C TRP A 32 8.94 -5.73 -8.85
N LYS A 33 10.27 -5.75 -8.87
CA LYS A 33 11.04 -6.98 -8.85
C LYS A 33 10.89 -7.39 -7.41
N VAL A 34 9.99 -8.32 -7.16
CA VAL A 34 9.94 -9.15 -5.96
C VAL A 34 11.38 -9.63 -5.71
N CYS A 35 12.14 -8.85 -4.95
CA CYS A 35 13.58 -9.01 -4.88
C CYS A 35 13.81 -9.92 -3.68
N LYS A 36 13.77 -11.23 -3.97
CA LYS A 36 14.12 -12.24 -2.99
C LYS A 36 15.47 -11.86 -2.36
N PRO A 37 15.55 -11.67 -1.03
CA PRO A 37 16.81 -11.33 -0.39
C PRO A 37 17.89 -12.37 -0.71
N LYS A 38 19.15 -11.93 -0.80
CA LYS A 38 20.29 -12.83 -0.95
C LYS A 38 20.57 -13.53 0.38
N ASN A 39 21.35 -14.63 0.32
CA ASN A 39 21.80 -15.29 1.53
C ASN A 39 22.50 -14.31 2.48
N ASN A 40 22.12 -14.39 3.77
CA ASN A 40 22.50 -13.55 4.88
C ASN A 40 22.05 -12.07 4.80
N GLU A 41 21.26 -11.69 3.80
CA GLU A 41 20.71 -10.35 3.64
C GLU A 41 19.58 -10.12 4.65
N LYS A 42 19.58 -8.94 5.29
CA LYS A 42 18.53 -8.56 6.24
C LYS A 42 17.26 -8.21 5.47
N TYR A 43 16.12 -8.69 5.93
CA TYR A 43 14.80 -8.26 5.46
C TYR A 43 13.88 -8.03 6.65
N PHE A 44 12.85 -7.22 6.45
CA PHE A 44 11.82 -6.90 7.42
C PHE A 44 10.53 -7.63 7.09
N PHE A 45 9.74 -7.95 8.10
CA PHE A 45 8.45 -8.61 7.96
C PHE A 45 7.50 -8.18 9.08
N ILE A 46 6.20 -8.33 8.85
CA ILE A 46 5.14 -8.07 9.81
C ILE A 46 4.79 -9.39 10.50
N SER A 47 4.90 -9.45 11.83
CA SER A 47 4.48 -10.63 12.59
C SER A 47 2.94 -10.80 12.57
N GLY A 48 2.45 -11.96 13.01
CA GLY A 48 1.01 -12.22 13.11
C GLY A 48 0.25 -11.27 14.07
N CYS A 49 0.95 -10.54 14.94
CA CYS A 49 0.35 -9.52 15.81
C CYS A 49 0.61 -8.07 15.34
N GLY A 50 1.09 -7.88 14.11
CA GLY A 50 1.33 -6.56 13.54
C GLY A 50 2.60 -5.88 14.03
N VAL A 51 3.58 -6.64 14.54
CA VAL A 51 4.88 -6.09 14.97
C VAL A 51 5.91 -6.29 13.87
N ILE A 52 6.57 -5.21 13.48
CA ILE A 52 7.66 -5.26 12.49
C ILE A 52 8.89 -5.87 13.14
N ASN A 53 9.41 -6.91 12.49
CA ASN A 53 10.61 -7.63 12.89
C ASN A 53 11.54 -7.76 11.69
N SER A 54 12.72 -8.32 11.92
CA SER A 54 13.65 -8.60 10.83
C SER A 54 14.38 -9.92 11.03
N PHE A 55 14.69 -10.57 9.92
CA PHE A 55 15.52 -11.76 9.85
C PHE A 55 16.69 -11.53 8.90
N ARG A 56 17.63 -12.47 8.90
CA ARG A 56 18.62 -12.62 7.83
C ARG A 56 18.21 -13.83 7.01
N TRP A 57 18.10 -13.63 5.70
CA TRP A 57 17.69 -14.67 4.78
C TRP A 57 18.70 -15.82 4.76
N ILE A 58 18.28 -17.02 5.13
CA ILE A 58 19.06 -18.25 5.05
C ILE A 58 18.40 -19.30 4.14
N ASN A 59 17.35 -18.92 3.42
CA ASN A 59 16.58 -19.75 2.50
C ASN A 59 15.88 -20.94 3.20
N ASP A 60 15.42 -20.74 4.44
CA ASP A 60 14.68 -21.74 5.19
C ASP A 60 13.17 -21.69 4.90
N SER A 61 12.37 -22.52 5.59
CA SER A 61 10.92 -22.55 5.42
C SER A 61 10.23 -21.24 5.84
N THR A 62 10.76 -20.55 6.84
CA THR A 62 10.21 -19.29 7.35
C THR A 62 10.40 -18.18 6.32
N ASP A 63 11.63 -18.06 5.81
CA ASP A 63 12.01 -17.12 4.75
C ASP A 63 11.14 -17.30 3.51
N ASN A 64 11.02 -18.54 3.05
CA ASN A 64 10.22 -18.86 1.86
C ASN A 64 8.71 -18.64 2.12
N GLY A 65 8.23 -18.83 3.35
CA GLY A 65 6.86 -18.51 3.76
C GLY A 65 6.57 -17.01 3.72
N CYS A 66 7.41 -16.20 4.38
CA CYS A 66 7.32 -14.73 4.36
C CYS A 66 7.37 -14.20 2.92
N TYR A 67 8.30 -14.70 2.11
CA TYR A 67 8.41 -14.35 0.69
C TYR A 67 7.17 -14.73 -0.11
N GLY A 68 6.64 -15.94 0.10
CA GLY A 68 5.51 -16.49 -0.67
C GLY A 68 4.21 -15.69 -0.52
N ILE A 69 4.03 -14.99 0.61
CA ILE A 69 2.85 -14.14 0.85
C ILE A 69 3.14 -12.65 0.66
N GLY A 70 4.33 -12.28 0.18
CA GLY A 70 4.74 -10.88 0.02
C GLY A 70 5.06 -10.15 1.34
N ASN A 71 5.21 -10.87 2.45
CA ASN A 71 5.57 -10.33 3.77
C ASN A 71 7.10 -10.30 3.94
N CYS A 72 7.81 -9.75 2.96
CA CYS A 72 9.26 -9.71 2.89
C CYS A 72 9.72 -8.39 2.28
N PHE A 73 10.10 -7.45 3.14
CA PHE A 73 10.41 -6.06 2.80
C PHE A 73 11.91 -5.80 2.92
N LYS A 74 12.48 -4.97 2.04
CA LYS A 74 13.91 -4.64 2.08
C LYS A 74 14.21 -3.63 3.18
N THR A 75 13.30 -2.69 3.39
CA THR A 75 13.44 -1.62 4.38
C THR A 75 12.36 -1.73 5.44
N GLU A 76 12.64 -1.11 6.59
CA GLU A 76 11.65 -0.97 7.67
C GLU A 76 10.48 -0.09 7.21
N GLU A 77 10.77 0.98 6.46
CA GLU A 77 9.78 1.90 5.88
C GLU A 77 8.78 1.17 4.96
N GLU A 78 9.24 0.22 4.13
CA GLU A 78 8.37 -0.62 3.29
C GLU A 78 7.45 -1.50 4.15
N ALA A 79 7.96 -2.05 5.25
CA ALA A 79 7.17 -2.86 6.19
C ALA A 79 6.15 -2.01 6.97
N GLU A 80 6.53 -0.79 7.39
CA GLU A 80 5.65 0.18 8.03
C GLU A 80 4.52 0.59 7.09
N PHE A 81 4.84 0.86 5.83
CA PHE A 81 3.85 1.19 4.81
C PHE A 81 2.86 0.04 4.59
N ALA A 82 3.36 -1.19 4.41
CA ALA A 82 2.52 -2.36 4.24
C ALA A 82 1.62 -2.64 5.47
N LEU A 83 2.15 -2.41 6.68
CA LEU A 83 1.40 -2.53 7.91
C LEU A 83 0.27 -1.49 8.00
N GLU A 84 0.55 -0.22 7.70
CA GLU A 84 -0.47 0.82 7.68
C GLU A 84 -1.51 0.61 6.58
N LYS A 85 -1.11 0.15 5.40
CA LYS A 85 -2.03 -0.27 4.34
C LYS A 85 -2.98 -1.37 4.82
N ALA A 86 -2.46 -2.43 5.44
CA ALA A 86 -3.28 -3.51 5.97
C ALA A 86 -4.27 -3.03 7.05
N LYS A 87 -3.86 -2.08 7.90
CA LYS A 87 -4.75 -1.44 8.88
C LYS A 87 -5.87 -0.65 8.20
N VAL A 88 -5.54 0.21 7.24
CA VAL A 88 -6.52 1.01 6.49
C VAL A 88 -7.53 0.13 5.75
N GLU A 89 -7.08 -0.94 5.09
CA GLU A 89 -7.98 -1.90 4.46
C GLU A 89 -8.89 -2.59 5.48
N THR A 90 -8.36 -2.95 6.65
CA THR A 90 -9.14 -3.57 7.74
C THR A 90 -10.19 -2.60 8.29
N GLU A 91 -9.81 -1.35 8.53
CA GLU A 91 -10.70 -0.29 8.99
C GLU A 91 -11.85 -0.05 7.99
N LEU A 92 -11.54 0.04 6.69
CA LEU A 92 -12.55 0.17 5.63
C LEU A 92 -13.51 -1.03 5.60
N ARG A 93 -13.00 -2.26 5.69
CA ARG A 93 -13.83 -3.48 5.68
C ARG A 93 -14.78 -3.50 6.88
N ARG A 94 -14.25 -3.25 8.08
CA ARG A 94 -15.06 -3.19 9.31
C ARG A 94 -16.10 -2.08 9.23
N PHE A 95 -15.72 -0.91 8.73
CA PHE A 95 -16.66 0.19 8.53
C PHE A 95 -17.81 -0.24 7.61
N ALA A 96 -17.51 -0.88 6.49
CA ALA A 96 -18.54 -1.40 5.58
C ALA A 96 -19.43 -2.47 6.25
N GLU A 97 -18.84 -3.42 6.97
CA GLU A 97 -19.58 -4.46 7.70
C GLU A 97 -20.51 -3.88 8.77
N GLU A 98 -20.08 -2.84 9.48
CA GLU A 98 -20.84 -2.21 10.56
C GLU A 98 -21.91 -1.21 10.07
N ASN A 99 -21.70 -0.57 8.93
CA ASN A 99 -22.52 0.58 8.50
C ASN A 99 -23.32 0.35 7.21
N ASN A 100 -23.04 -0.71 6.43
CA ASN A 100 -23.86 -1.01 5.26
C ASN A 100 -25.31 -1.33 5.68
N GLU A 101 -26.25 -0.73 4.97
CA GLU A 101 -27.69 -0.89 5.24
C GLU A 101 -28.23 -2.26 4.81
N TYR A 102 -27.49 -2.94 3.92
CA TYR A 102 -27.79 -4.27 3.43
C TYR A 102 -26.51 -5.01 3.03
N GLU A 103 -26.59 -6.34 3.01
CA GLU A 103 -25.53 -7.19 2.48
C GLU A 103 -25.45 -7.04 0.95
N ILE A 104 -24.23 -6.93 0.42
CA ILE A 104 -23.99 -6.80 -1.01
C ILE A 104 -24.22 -8.15 -1.69
N ASP A 105 -25.27 -8.22 -2.51
CA ASP A 105 -25.64 -9.37 -3.33
C ASP A 105 -25.12 -9.18 -4.76
N TRP A 106 -24.11 -9.98 -5.12
CA TRP A 106 -23.51 -9.95 -6.45
C TRP A 106 -24.37 -10.57 -7.56
N THR A 107 -25.48 -11.20 -7.20
CA THR A 107 -26.44 -11.80 -8.15
C THR A 107 -27.57 -10.84 -8.51
N ASP A 108 -27.78 -9.78 -7.72
CA ASP A 108 -28.73 -8.71 -8.00
C ASP A 108 -28.03 -7.61 -8.82
N GLU A 109 -28.37 -7.51 -10.11
CA GLU A 109 -27.78 -6.50 -11.02
C GLU A 109 -28.30 -5.08 -10.74
N ASP A 110 -29.47 -4.94 -10.10
CA ASP A 110 -30.12 -3.67 -9.82
C ASP A 110 -29.74 -3.10 -8.44
N GLN A 111 -29.17 -3.92 -7.55
CA GLN A 111 -28.67 -3.46 -6.26
C GLN A 111 -27.47 -2.53 -6.45
N GLU A 112 -27.50 -1.34 -5.82
CA GLU A 112 -26.37 -0.42 -5.84
C GLU A 112 -25.17 -0.96 -5.05
N LYS A 113 -23.96 -0.85 -5.62
CA LYS A 113 -22.73 -1.34 -4.99
C LYS A 113 -21.60 -0.34 -5.20
N TRP A 114 -21.40 0.53 -4.24
CA TRP A 114 -20.47 1.65 -4.40
C TRP A 114 -19.06 1.25 -3.96
N CYS A 115 -18.06 1.49 -4.81
CA CYS A 115 -16.65 1.42 -4.42
C CYS A 115 -15.94 2.74 -4.69
N MET A 116 -14.88 2.99 -3.92
CA MET A 116 -14.05 4.19 -4.06
C MET A 116 -12.92 3.98 -5.06
N TYR A 117 -12.58 5.02 -5.82
CA TYR A 117 -11.43 5.05 -6.72
C TYR A 117 -10.72 6.40 -6.67
N TYR A 118 -9.43 6.43 -6.98
CA TYR A 118 -8.65 7.66 -7.09
C TYR A 118 -8.58 8.14 -8.55
N SER A 119 -8.98 9.38 -8.82
CA SER A 119 -8.83 10.04 -10.12
C SER A 119 -7.48 10.76 -10.18
N TYR A 120 -6.56 10.26 -11.02
CA TYR A 120 -5.31 10.98 -11.30
C TYR A 120 -5.52 12.29 -12.05
N MET A 121 -6.66 12.45 -12.74
CA MET A 121 -6.98 13.70 -13.45
C MET A 121 -7.32 14.82 -12.46
N ASP A 122 -8.09 14.49 -11.42
CA ASP A 122 -8.59 15.48 -10.45
C ASP A 122 -7.78 15.51 -9.15
N GLY A 123 -6.94 14.50 -8.91
CA GLY A 123 -6.15 14.35 -7.69
C GLY A 123 -6.99 13.97 -6.47
N ASP A 124 -8.15 13.32 -6.67
CA ASP A 124 -9.16 13.13 -5.63
C ASP A 124 -9.81 11.72 -5.65
N VAL A 125 -10.42 11.35 -4.53
CA VAL A 125 -11.17 10.11 -4.30
C VAL A 125 -12.64 10.33 -4.69
N TYR A 126 -13.14 9.44 -5.54
CA TYR A 126 -14.50 9.41 -6.03
C TYR A 126 -15.14 8.05 -5.81
N PHE A 127 -16.44 7.94 -6.13
CA PHE A 127 -17.20 6.71 -6.01
C PHE A 127 -17.82 6.34 -7.35
N THR A 128 -17.76 5.06 -7.68
CA THR A 128 -18.44 4.46 -8.84
C THR A 128 -19.30 3.30 -8.39
N ASP A 129 -20.37 3.03 -9.13
CA ASP A 129 -21.12 1.81 -8.97
C ASP A 129 -20.33 0.65 -9.61
N ALA A 130 -20.26 -0.47 -8.91
CA ALA A 130 -19.64 -1.70 -9.36
C ALA A 130 -20.54 -2.49 -10.31
N TYR A 131 -21.84 -2.18 -10.39
CA TYR A 131 -22.83 -2.93 -11.19
C TYR A 131 -22.71 -4.44 -10.89
N CYS A 132 -22.44 -5.26 -11.90
CA CYS A 132 -22.19 -6.69 -11.82
C CYS A 132 -20.69 -7.08 -11.81
N HIS A 133 -19.78 -6.13 -11.56
CA HIS A 133 -18.33 -6.36 -11.61
C HIS A 133 -17.69 -6.38 -10.22
N LYS A 134 -17.35 -7.58 -9.75
CA LYS A 134 -16.56 -7.73 -8.52
C LYS A 134 -15.07 -7.60 -8.80
N ARG A 135 -14.41 -6.75 -8.02
CA ARG A 135 -12.97 -6.49 -7.97
C ARG A 135 -12.48 -6.70 -6.54
N ASN A 136 -11.18 -6.49 -6.30
CA ASN A 136 -10.61 -6.52 -4.96
C ASN A 136 -10.81 -5.19 -4.21
N ASP A 137 -12.00 -4.61 -4.34
CA ASP A 137 -12.38 -3.34 -3.69
C ASP A 137 -13.21 -3.61 -2.43
N ILE A 138 -13.42 -2.54 -1.66
CA ILE A 138 -14.35 -2.51 -0.54
C ILE A 138 -15.63 -1.82 -1.00
N TYR A 139 -16.76 -2.45 -0.72
CA TYR A 139 -18.07 -2.07 -1.26
C TYR A 139 -18.99 -1.52 -0.17
N PHE A 140 -19.66 -0.44 -0.49
CA PHE A 140 -20.60 0.26 0.37
C PHE A 140 -22.00 0.21 -0.24
N SER A 141 -23.02 0.10 0.61
CA SER A 141 -24.43 0.06 0.19
C SER A 141 -24.92 1.43 -0.32
N SER A 142 -24.15 2.50 -0.15
CA SER A 142 -24.42 3.82 -0.75
C SER A 142 -23.14 4.66 -0.87
N LYS A 143 -23.14 5.65 -1.78
CA LYS A 143 -22.09 6.70 -1.82
C LYS A 143 -21.93 7.41 -0.48
N LYS A 144 -23.04 7.62 0.24
CA LYS A 144 -23.05 8.35 1.51
C LYS A 144 -22.24 7.60 2.57
N ILE A 145 -22.43 6.29 2.68
CA ILE A 145 -21.69 5.45 3.62
C ILE A 145 -20.21 5.39 3.24
N GLY A 146 -19.92 5.26 1.94
CA GLY A 146 -18.54 5.36 1.44
C GLY A 146 -17.87 6.68 1.81
N ALA A 147 -18.57 7.82 1.67
CA ALA A 147 -18.05 9.12 2.06
C ALA A 147 -17.82 9.23 3.58
N GLN A 148 -18.71 8.67 4.41
CA GLN A 148 -18.51 8.60 5.86
C GLN A 148 -17.26 7.77 6.22
N ALA A 149 -16.97 6.70 5.48
CA ALA A 149 -15.75 5.93 5.67
C ALA A 149 -14.49 6.77 5.34
N VAL A 150 -14.54 7.57 4.27
CA VAL A 150 -13.47 8.51 3.90
C VAL A 150 -13.23 9.54 5.00
N ASP A 151 -14.29 10.11 5.56
CA ASP A 151 -14.21 11.09 6.64
C ASP A 151 -13.67 10.45 7.93
N SER A 152 -14.09 9.22 8.25
CA SER A 152 -13.66 8.49 9.44
C SER A 152 -12.18 8.11 9.42
N ILE A 153 -11.66 7.67 8.26
CA ILE A 153 -10.27 7.18 8.14
C ILE A 153 -9.31 8.31 7.79
N GLY A 154 -9.81 9.34 7.10
CA GLY A 154 -9.03 10.45 6.60
C GLY A 154 -8.60 10.25 5.15
N LYS A 155 -9.05 11.17 4.30
CA LYS A 155 -8.77 11.20 2.85
C LYS A 155 -7.28 11.09 2.50
N GLU A 156 -6.41 11.83 3.17
CA GLU A 156 -4.96 11.78 2.89
C GLU A 156 -4.34 10.44 3.28
N ARG A 157 -4.82 9.81 4.36
CA ARG A 157 -4.39 8.47 4.78
C ARG A 157 -4.83 7.41 3.75
N LEU A 158 -6.04 7.55 3.21
CA LEU A 158 -6.54 6.69 2.13
C LEU A 158 -5.74 6.86 0.83
N LYS A 159 -5.50 8.09 0.38
CA LYS A 159 -4.67 8.36 -0.80
C LYS A 159 -3.30 7.69 -0.68
N LYS A 160 -2.64 7.87 0.47
CA LYS A 160 -1.31 7.32 0.71
C LYS A 160 -1.29 5.81 0.82
N TYR A 161 -2.15 5.19 1.63
CA TYR A 161 -2.01 3.77 1.98
C TYR A 161 -2.97 2.84 1.24
N TYR A 162 -4.17 3.29 0.88
CA TYR A 162 -5.14 2.46 0.14
C TYR A 162 -4.94 2.59 -1.37
N PHE A 163 -4.76 3.81 -1.87
CA PHE A 163 -4.53 4.07 -3.30
C PHE A 163 -3.06 4.15 -3.70
N GLU A 164 -2.14 4.12 -2.73
CA GLU A 164 -0.69 4.14 -2.97
C GLU A 164 -0.23 5.32 -3.83
N VAL A 165 -0.87 6.48 -3.64
CA VAL A 165 -0.51 7.72 -4.34
C VAL A 165 0.61 8.41 -3.57
N GLU A 166 1.76 8.58 -4.23
CA GLU A 166 2.88 9.38 -3.71
C GLU A 166 2.65 10.87 -3.99
N ASP A 167 3.08 11.72 -3.04
CA ASP A 167 3.15 13.18 -3.21
C ASP A 167 4.22 13.63 -4.25
#